data_AF-A0A627XAN8-F1
#
_entry.id   AF-A0A627XAN8-F1
#
_cell.length_a   1.000
_cell.length_b   1.000
_cell.length_c   1.000
_cell.angle_alpha   90.00
_cell.angle_beta   90.00
_cell.angle_gamma   90.00
#
_symmetry.space_group_name_H-M   'P 1'
#
loop_
_entity.id
_entity.type
_entity.pdbx_description
1 polymer ?
#
loop_
_entity_poly.entity_id
_entity_poly.type
_entity_poly.pdbx_seq_one_letter_code
_entity_poly.pdbx_strand_id
1 'polypeptide(L)'
;MYFLGLVFYILTAVCYLLFPAIKNMVNQAAFLAPQITYACGVLFILPLLLFLTHWVFRLKARKYYALLATQTKLAASVAVSLGLIGTFMGLTDMVSAISGSLGGEGDLAAKMGAMISSISSALTAMSFAFLTSILGVTVSVLLLVSLNFWEFYYETENNAGKKPEKVPSENELHALLNRITLLEEINTNIANKLVYIPENTDLSELLVVNSNTMAENLLQINTTVKNIEKVTKAFAEVSDNALVSINASLMDVNQSNMVASEKIIAGNEHLMDLNVGVNALLALMKKNSEFNEEMENKKTEQLKVIIDRQESYFHEQYKFKKKMKQIVEVLTNEN
;
A
#
# COMPACT_ATOMS: atom_id res chain seq x y z
N MET A 1 6.65 -37.99 -26.02
CA MET A 1 7.03 -36.82 -25.21
C MET A 1 6.02 -35.69 -25.28
N TYR A 2 5.33 -35.46 -26.41
CA TYR A 2 4.32 -34.39 -26.52
C TYR A 2 3.14 -34.43 -25.53
N PHE A 3 2.77 -35.61 -25.01
CA PHE A 3 1.77 -35.74 -23.95
C PHE A 3 2.16 -35.03 -22.65
N LEU A 4 3.46 -34.82 -22.38
CA LEU A 4 3.91 -34.09 -21.20
C LEU A 4 3.38 -32.65 -21.16
N GLY A 5 3.25 -32.00 -22.32
CA GLY A 5 2.65 -30.65 -22.39
C GLY A 5 1.18 -30.65 -21.92
N LEU A 6 0.39 -31.66 -22.30
CA LEU A 6 -0.99 -31.82 -21.81
C LEU A 6 -1.03 -32.17 -20.31
N VAL A 7 -0.06 -32.95 -19.83
CA VAL A 7 0.06 -33.30 -18.41
C VAL A 7 0.26 -32.04 -17.56
N PHE A 8 1.02 -31.03 -18.00
CA PHE A 8 1.18 -29.78 -17.23
C PHE A 8 -0.14 -29.01 -17.06
N TYR A 9 -1.03 -29.01 -18.05
CA TYR A 9 -2.36 -28.40 -17.91
C TYR A 9 -3.24 -29.18 -16.94
N ILE A 10 -3.24 -30.51 -17.03
CA ILE A 10 -3.98 -31.37 -16.10
C ILE A 10 -3.44 -31.19 -14.67
N LEU A 11 -2.12 -31.20 -14.51
CA LEU A 11 -1.44 -30.98 -13.24
C LEU A 11 -1.80 -29.61 -12.66
N THR A 12 -1.90 -28.56 -13.48
CA THR A 12 -2.33 -27.23 -13.04
C THR A 12 -3.77 -27.27 -12.48
N ALA A 13 -4.70 -27.93 -13.16
CA ALA A 13 -6.08 -28.10 -12.67
C ALA A 13 -6.16 -28.95 -11.40
N VAL A 14 -5.38 -30.03 -11.33
CA VAL A 14 -5.27 -30.90 -10.16
C VAL A 14 -4.69 -30.12 -8.97
N CYS A 15 -3.65 -29.32 -9.19
CA CYS A 15 -3.04 -28.46 -8.17
C CYS A 15 -4.04 -27.42 -7.63
N TYR A 16 -4.88 -26.84 -8.48
CA TYR A 16 -5.95 -25.94 -8.04
C TYR A 16 -6.99 -26.63 -7.14
N LEU A 17 -7.27 -27.92 -7.36
CA LEU A 17 -8.24 -28.67 -6.55
C LEU A 17 -7.64 -29.23 -5.24
N LEU A 18 -6.40 -29.71 -5.28
CA LEU A 18 -5.73 -30.36 -4.14
C LEU A 18 -5.11 -29.40 -3.15
N PHE A 19 -4.60 -28.25 -3.60
CA PHE A 19 -3.87 -27.32 -2.73
C PHE A 19 -4.73 -26.08 -2.42
N PRO A 20 -5.20 -25.92 -1.17
CA PRO A 20 -5.98 -24.76 -0.74
C PRO A 20 -5.27 -23.44 -0.97
N ALA A 21 -3.93 -23.42 -0.85
CA ALA A 21 -3.12 -22.23 -1.09
C ALA A 21 -3.25 -21.73 -2.54
N ILE A 22 -3.15 -22.63 -3.54
CA ILE A 22 -3.27 -22.28 -4.96
C ILE A 22 -4.70 -21.84 -5.27
N LYS A 23 -5.69 -22.57 -4.73
CA LYS A 23 -7.11 -22.22 -4.88
C LYS A 23 -7.40 -20.82 -4.34
N ASN A 24 -6.94 -20.52 -3.13
CA ASN A 24 -7.14 -19.23 -2.49
C ASN A 24 -6.39 -18.12 -3.23
N MET A 25 -5.16 -18.38 -3.69
CA MET A 25 -4.38 -17.42 -4.47
C MET A 25 -5.10 -17.01 -5.76
N VAL A 26 -5.58 -17.99 -6.54
CA VAL A 26 -6.30 -17.71 -7.80
C VAL A 26 -7.65 -17.05 -7.54
N ASN A 27 -8.39 -17.48 -6.52
CA ASN A 27 -9.69 -16.88 -6.19
C ASN A 27 -9.54 -15.45 -5.66
N GLN A 28 -8.51 -15.17 -4.86
CA GLN A 28 -8.18 -13.82 -4.44
C GLN A 28 -7.74 -12.96 -5.63
N ALA A 29 -6.97 -13.51 -6.57
CA ALA A 29 -6.60 -12.78 -7.79
C ALA A 29 -7.83 -12.40 -8.63
N ALA A 30 -8.78 -13.34 -8.76
CA ALA A 30 -10.03 -13.09 -9.48
C ALA A 30 -10.93 -12.07 -8.75
N PHE A 31 -10.91 -12.03 -7.42
CA PHE A 31 -11.68 -11.07 -6.63
C PHE A 31 -11.08 -9.66 -6.69
N LEU A 32 -9.76 -9.53 -6.51
CA LEU A 32 -9.06 -8.25 -6.49
C LEU A 32 -8.86 -7.68 -7.91
N ALA A 33 -8.50 -8.52 -8.89
CA ALA A 33 -8.12 -8.12 -10.24
C ALA A 33 -8.83 -8.94 -11.32
N PRO A 34 -10.17 -8.87 -11.43
CA PRO A 34 -10.96 -9.75 -12.31
C PRO A 34 -10.54 -9.62 -13.78
N GLN A 35 -10.35 -8.39 -14.26
CA GLN A 35 -10.02 -8.12 -15.68
C GLN A 35 -8.69 -8.76 -16.08
N ILE A 36 -7.64 -8.56 -15.28
CA ILE A 36 -6.30 -9.12 -15.52
C ILE A 36 -6.33 -10.64 -15.37
N THR A 37 -6.97 -11.16 -14.33
CA THR A 37 -7.02 -12.59 -14.05
C THR A 37 -7.75 -13.36 -15.16
N TYR A 38 -8.90 -12.89 -15.62
CA TYR A 38 -9.63 -13.53 -16.71
C TYR A 38 -8.89 -13.39 -18.05
N ALA A 39 -8.25 -12.24 -18.32
CA ALA A 39 -7.42 -12.09 -19.52
C ALA A 39 -6.26 -13.10 -19.55
N CYS A 40 -5.53 -13.26 -18.44
CA CYS A 40 -4.49 -14.27 -18.30
C CYS A 40 -5.04 -15.71 -18.43
N GLY A 41 -6.24 -15.98 -17.90
CA GLY A 41 -6.91 -17.28 -18.07
C GLY A 41 -7.26 -17.58 -19.53
N VAL A 42 -7.78 -16.60 -20.28
CA VAL A 42 -8.07 -16.76 -21.72
C VAL A 42 -6.78 -17.00 -22.52
N LEU A 43 -5.72 -16.23 -22.23
CA LEU A 43 -4.41 -16.39 -22.86
C LEU A 43 -3.79 -17.76 -22.56
N PHE A 44 -4.07 -18.33 -21.39
CA PHE A 44 -3.63 -19.68 -21.04
C PHE A 44 -4.38 -20.77 -21.83
N ILE A 45 -5.69 -20.62 -22.03
CA ILE A 45 -6.52 -21.64 -22.70
C ILE A 45 -6.32 -21.64 -24.22
N LEU A 46 -6.06 -20.49 -24.84
CA LEU A 46 -6.00 -20.34 -26.29
C LEU A 46 -4.94 -21.24 -26.97
N PRO A 47 -3.67 -21.30 -26.50
CA PRO A 47 -2.67 -22.22 -27.03
C PRO A 47 -3.04 -23.70 -26.87
N LEU A 48 -3.71 -24.06 -25.79
CA LEU A 48 -4.20 -25.43 -25.57
C LEU A 48 -5.27 -25.82 -26.60
N LEU A 49 -6.21 -24.92 -26.88
CA LEU A 49 -7.22 -25.15 -27.93
C LEU A 49 -6.57 -25.30 -29.31
N LEU A 50 -5.60 -24.44 -29.64
CA LEU A 50 -4.84 -24.57 -30.89
C LEU A 50 -4.10 -25.91 -30.98
N PHE A 51 -3.42 -26.34 -29.93
CA PHE A 51 -2.75 -27.64 -29.91
C PHE A 51 -3.76 -28.80 -30.05
N LEU A 52 -4.91 -28.76 -29.37
CA LEU A 52 -5.96 -29.76 -29.51
C LEU A 52 -6.47 -29.86 -30.96
N THR A 53 -6.69 -28.71 -31.62
CA THR A 53 -7.13 -28.72 -33.02
C THR A 53 -6.08 -29.35 -33.94
N HIS A 54 -4.80 -28.99 -33.80
CA HIS A 54 -3.72 -29.64 -34.57
C HIS A 54 -3.62 -31.14 -34.29
N TRP A 55 -3.89 -31.56 -33.06
CA TRP A 55 -3.88 -32.98 -32.69
C TRP A 55 -5.06 -33.73 -33.33
N VAL A 56 -6.28 -33.21 -33.24
CA VAL A 56 -7.50 -33.81 -33.83
C VAL A 56 -7.38 -33.93 -35.35
N PHE A 57 -6.90 -32.88 -36.02
CA PHE A 57 -6.70 -32.88 -37.48
C PHE A 57 -5.39 -33.54 -37.93
N ARG A 58 -4.59 -34.09 -37.00
CA ARG A 58 -3.30 -34.75 -37.26
C ARG A 58 -2.32 -33.88 -38.08
N LEU A 59 -2.36 -32.58 -37.87
CA LEU A 59 -1.51 -31.61 -38.57
C LEU A 59 -0.11 -31.61 -37.94
N LYS A 60 0.85 -32.28 -38.60
CA LYS A 60 2.23 -32.47 -38.09
C LYS A 60 3.29 -31.60 -38.77
N ALA A 61 2.92 -30.86 -39.81
CA ALA A 61 3.86 -30.03 -40.56
C ALA A 61 4.42 -28.87 -39.72
N ARG A 62 5.67 -28.50 -39.98
CA ARG A 62 6.42 -27.43 -39.26
C ARG A 62 5.73 -26.06 -39.29
N LYS A 63 4.93 -25.76 -40.32
CA LYS A 63 4.10 -24.54 -40.41
C LYS A 63 3.15 -24.40 -39.23
N TYR A 64 2.51 -25.49 -38.81
CA TYR A 64 1.53 -25.49 -37.73
C TYR A 64 2.20 -25.34 -36.36
N TYR A 65 3.40 -25.91 -36.20
CA TYR A 65 4.26 -25.64 -35.04
C TYR A 65 4.67 -24.16 -34.96
N ALA A 66 5.10 -23.55 -36.07
CA ALA A 66 5.50 -22.15 -36.09
C ALA A 66 4.34 -21.21 -35.69
N LEU A 67 3.11 -21.53 -36.10
CA LEU A 67 1.91 -20.81 -35.67
C LEU A 67 1.67 -20.99 -34.16
N LEU A 68 1.65 -22.23 -33.68
CA LEU A 68 1.46 -22.53 -32.25
C LEU A 68 2.53 -21.87 -31.38
N ALA A 69 3.79 -21.93 -31.78
CA ALA A 69 4.92 -21.34 -31.07
C ALA A 69 4.83 -19.82 -31.02
N THR A 70 4.47 -19.17 -32.13
CA THR A 70 4.28 -17.72 -32.17
C THR A 70 3.14 -17.30 -31.24
N GLN A 71 1.98 -17.97 -31.31
CA GLN A 71 0.82 -17.64 -30.46
C GLN A 71 1.09 -17.89 -28.98
N THR A 72 1.78 -18.99 -28.65
CA THR A 72 2.11 -19.33 -27.26
C THR A 72 3.13 -18.36 -26.66
N LYS A 73 4.19 -18.00 -27.41
CA LYS A 73 5.18 -17.01 -26.97
C LYS A 73 4.57 -15.61 -26.82
N LEU A 74 3.68 -15.23 -27.74
CA LEU A 74 2.95 -13.96 -27.66
C LEU A 74 2.04 -13.94 -26.42
N ALA A 75 1.25 -15.00 -26.21
CA ALA A 75 0.41 -15.14 -25.02
C ALA A 75 1.23 -15.10 -23.71
N ALA A 76 2.38 -15.78 -23.68
CA ALA A 76 3.31 -15.75 -22.55
C ALA A 76 3.89 -14.35 -22.28
N SER A 77 4.24 -13.61 -23.33
CA SER A 77 4.72 -12.22 -23.19
C SER A 77 3.62 -11.29 -22.69
N VAL A 78 2.43 -11.38 -23.26
CA VAL A 78 1.29 -10.54 -22.88
C VAL A 78 0.85 -10.83 -21.44
N ALA A 79 0.86 -12.11 -21.01
CA ALA A 79 0.55 -12.47 -19.63
C ALA A 79 1.50 -11.82 -18.61
N VAL A 80 2.81 -11.78 -18.90
CA VAL A 80 3.79 -11.06 -18.04
C VAL A 80 3.50 -9.56 -18.03
N SER A 81 3.28 -8.96 -19.21
CA SER A 81 2.96 -7.52 -19.31
C SER A 81 1.70 -7.16 -18.54
N LEU A 82 0.64 -7.96 -18.61
CA LEU A 82 -0.58 -7.76 -17.83
C LEU A 82 -0.32 -7.85 -16.31
N GLY A 83 0.52 -8.79 -15.87
CA GLY A 83 0.95 -8.89 -14.46
C GLY A 83 1.75 -7.67 -13.99
N LEU A 84 2.62 -7.12 -14.85
CA LEU A 84 3.39 -5.90 -14.58
C LEU A 84 2.48 -4.65 -14.53
N ILE A 85 1.48 -4.55 -15.42
CA ILE A 85 0.48 -3.49 -15.38
C ILE A 85 -0.30 -3.52 -14.06
N GLY A 86 -0.73 -4.71 -13.62
CA GLY A 86 -1.37 -4.87 -12.31
C GLY A 86 -0.46 -4.45 -11.15
N THR A 87 0.83 -4.78 -11.22
CA THR A 87 1.82 -4.29 -10.25
C THR A 87 1.87 -2.77 -10.20
N PHE A 88 1.94 -2.12 -11.37
CA PHE A 88 2.00 -0.67 -11.47
C PHE A 88 0.74 -0.01 -10.88
N MET A 89 -0.45 -0.50 -11.24
CA MET A 89 -1.71 -0.01 -10.71
C MET A 89 -1.77 -0.13 -9.18
N GLY A 90 -1.46 -1.31 -8.62
CA GLY A 90 -1.51 -1.50 -7.17
C GLY A 90 -0.47 -0.68 -6.41
N LEU A 91 0.72 -0.43 -6.98
CA LEU A 91 1.69 0.47 -6.38
C LEU A 91 1.24 1.93 -6.42
N THR A 92 0.60 2.38 -7.50
CA THR A 92 -0.01 3.72 -7.58
C THR A 92 -1.09 3.89 -6.51
N ASP A 93 -2.00 2.92 -6.40
CA ASP A 93 -3.08 2.95 -5.40
C ASP A 93 -2.54 2.92 -3.96
N MET A 94 -1.46 2.17 -3.73
CA MET A 94 -0.76 2.15 -2.44
C MET A 94 -0.20 3.53 -2.06
N VAL A 95 0.49 4.20 -3.00
CA VAL A 95 1.04 5.55 -2.76
C VAL A 95 -0.07 6.56 -2.51
N SER A 96 -1.16 6.49 -3.28
CA SER A 96 -2.35 7.34 -3.09
C SER A 96 -3.03 7.12 -1.73
N ALA A 97 -3.12 5.87 -1.26
CA ALA A 97 -3.68 5.57 0.05
C ALA A 97 -2.83 6.15 1.19
N ILE A 98 -1.50 6.06 1.09
CA ILE A 98 -0.57 6.58 2.10
C ILE A 98 -0.57 8.12 2.11
N SER A 99 -0.54 8.75 0.93
CA SER A 99 -0.54 10.21 0.82
C SER A 99 -1.84 10.83 1.35
N GLY A 100 -2.98 10.17 1.12
CA GLY A 100 -4.28 10.58 1.68
C GLY A 100 -4.32 10.57 3.22
N SER A 101 -3.50 9.74 3.87
CA SER A 101 -3.42 9.67 5.34
C SER A 101 -2.62 10.82 5.96
N LEU A 102 -1.60 11.31 5.24
CA LEU A 102 -0.65 12.31 5.70
C LEU A 102 -1.22 13.74 5.57
N GLY A 103 -2.21 13.93 4.70
CA GLY A 103 -2.85 15.22 4.42
C GLY A 103 -4.15 15.51 5.20
N GLY A 104 -4.60 14.62 6.10
CA GLY A 104 -5.89 14.77 6.78
C GLY A 104 -5.90 15.79 7.93
N GLU A 105 -6.87 16.70 7.92
CA GLU A 105 -7.21 17.58 9.05
C GLU A 105 -8.12 16.84 10.06
N GLY A 106 -7.84 16.98 11.35
CA GLY A 106 -8.64 16.37 12.42
C GLY A 106 -7.88 16.16 13.73
N ASP A 107 -8.62 15.87 14.80
CA ASP A 107 -8.09 15.52 16.12
C ASP A 107 -7.26 14.21 16.08
N LEU A 108 -6.43 13.96 17.08
CA LEU A 108 -5.43 12.89 17.11
C LEU A 108 -6.05 11.49 16.90
N ALA A 109 -7.26 11.27 17.42
CA ALA A 109 -8.05 10.05 17.19
C ALA A 109 -8.51 9.91 15.72
N ALA A 110 -8.90 11.01 15.07
CA ALA A 110 -9.29 11.01 13.66
C ALA A 110 -8.08 10.76 12.75
N LYS A 111 -6.91 11.33 13.09
CA LYS A 111 -5.64 11.05 12.39
C LYS A 111 -5.20 9.60 12.54
N MET A 112 -5.31 9.01 13.73
CA MET A 112 -5.01 7.58 13.92
C MET A 112 -5.99 6.69 13.14
N GLY A 113 -7.28 7.03 13.11
CA GLY A 113 -8.28 6.31 12.31
C GLY A 113 -7.98 6.38 10.81
N ALA A 114 -7.67 7.57 10.29
CA ALA A 114 -7.28 7.77 8.90
C ALA A 114 -5.99 7.01 8.54
N MET A 115 -4.99 7.02 9.43
CA MET A 115 -3.74 6.29 9.24
C MET A 115 -3.97 4.78 9.18
N ILE A 116 -4.75 4.20 10.10
CA ILE A 116 -5.06 2.76 10.09
C ILE A 116 -5.83 2.38 8.82
N SER A 117 -6.81 3.18 8.42
CA SER A 117 -7.58 2.98 7.19
C SER A 117 -6.67 3.01 5.95
N SER A 118 -5.78 3.98 5.87
CA SER A 118 -4.84 4.10 4.76
C SER A 118 -3.81 2.98 4.70
N ILE A 119 -3.29 2.51 5.84
CA ILE A 119 -2.41 1.34 5.88
C ILE A 119 -3.16 0.09 5.42
N SER A 120 -4.40 -0.11 5.87
CA SER A 120 -5.23 -1.23 5.43
C SER A 120 -5.52 -1.19 3.93
N SER A 121 -5.83 0.00 3.39
CA SER A 121 -6.01 0.21 1.95
C SER A 121 -4.72 -0.03 1.17
N ALA A 122 -3.59 0.48 1.66
CA ALA A 122 -2.27 0.28 1.07
C ALA A 122 -1.85 -1.20 1.04
N LEU A 123 -2.13 -1.96 2.11
CA LEU A 123 -1.90 -3.40 2.17
C LEU A 123 -2.76 -4.17 1.15
N THR A 124 -4.01 -3.73 0.95
CA THR A 124 -4.90 -4.33 -0.05
C THR A 124 -4.40 -4.05 -1.47
N ALA A 125 -3.97 -2.83 -1.76
CA ALA A 125 -3.38 -2.44 -3.04
C ALA A 125 -2.04 -3.16 -3.32
N MET A 126 -1.23 -3.37 -2.28
CA MET A 126 -0.03 -4.19 -2.35
C MET A 126 -0.38 -5.65 -2.67
N SER A 127 -1.39 -6.22 -2.02
CA SER A 127 -1.87 -7.58 -2.31
C SER A 127 -2.32 -7.71 -3.77
N PHE A 128 -3.09 -6.76 -4.28
CA PHE A 128 -3.45 -6.68 -5.70
C PHE A 128 -2.21 -6.75 -6.61
N ALA A 129 -1.22 -5.86 -6.39
CA ALA A 129 -0.01 -5.77 -7.19
C ALA A 129 0.78 -7.08 -7.24
N PHE A 130 1.05 -7.68 -6.07
CA PHE A 130 1.83 -8.92 -6.00
C PHE A 130 1.09 -10.09 -6.64
N LEU A 131 -0.21 -10.21 -6.40
CA LEU A 131 -0.99 -11.35 -6.87
C LEU A 131 -1.15 -11.33 -8.39
N THR A 132 -1.35 -10.16 -9.00
CA THR A 132 -1.39 -10.03 -10.46
C THR A 132 -0.04 -10.34 -11.10
N SER A 133 1.06 -9.93 -10.47
CA SER A 133 2.42 -10.21 -10.94
C SER A 133 2.73 -11.71 -10.95
N ILE A 134 2.48 -12.37 -9.81
CA ILE A 134 2.70 -13.81 -9.66
C ILE A 134 1.85 -14.58 -10.67
N LEU A 135 0.60 -14.18 -10.87
CA LEU A 135 -0.30 -14.83 -11.82
C LEU A 135 0.22 -14.70 -13.26
N GLY A 136 0.61 -13.50 -13.68
CA GLY A 136 1.14 -13.25 -15.02
C GLY A 136 2.42 -14.04 -15.33
N VAL A 137 3.37 -14.08 -14.38
CA VAL A 137 4.60 -14.86 -14.51
C VAL A 137 4.32 -16.36 -14.53
N THR A 138 3.43 -16.84 -13.64
CA THR A 138 3.11 -18.27 -13.55
C THR A 138 2.48 -18.78 -14.85
N VAL A 139 1.51 -18.04 -15.41
CA VAL A 139 0.88 -18.37 -16.69
C VAL A 139 1.92 -18.41 -17.82
N SER A 140 2.82 -17.43 -17.87
CA SER A 140 3.89 -17.37 -18.87
C SER A 140 4.83 -18.58 -18.80
N VAL A 141 5.29 -18.95 -17.59
CA VAL A 141 6.15 -20.13 -17.38
C VAL A 141 5.44 -21.40 -17.81
N LEU A 142 4.18 -21.61 -17.40
CA LEU A 142 3.40 -22.80 -17.77
C LEU A 142 3.23 -22.91 -19.29
N LEU A 143 2.97 -21.80 -19.98
CA LEU A 143 2.86 -21.75 -21.44
C LEU A 143 4.17 -22.15 -22.13
N LEU A 144 5.30 -21.56 -21.73
CA LEU A 144 6.60 -21.81 -22.35
C LEU A 144 7.12 -23.22 -22.09
N VAL A 145 6.93 -23.73 -20.87
CA VAL A 145 7.27 -25.13 -20.53
C VAL A 145 6.42 -26.08 -21.37
N SER A 146 5.12 -25.84 -21.48
CA SER A 146 4.22 -26.68 -22.29
C SER A 146 4.60 -26.65 -23.77
N LEU A 147 4.98 -25.48 -24.30
CA LEU A 147 5.42 -25.33 -25.69
C LEU A 147 6.65 -26.18 -26.02
N ASN A 148 7.63 -26.22 -25.11
CA ASN A 148 8.85 -27.02 -25.28
C ASN A 148 8.51 -28.51 -25.47
N PHE A 149 7.55 -29.04 -24.71
CA PHE A 149 7.10 -30.42 -24.90
C PHE A 149 6.28 -30.64 -26.17
N TRP A 150 5.51 -29.64 -26.61
CA TRP A 150 4.72 -29.74 -27.83
C TRP A 150 5.58 -29.74 -29.11
N GLU A 151 6.81 -29.22 -29.09
CA GLU A 151 7.77 -29.29 -30.20
C GLU A 151 7.99 -30.74 -30.69
N PHE A 152 8.09 -31.69 -29.76
CA PHE A 152 8.28 -33.12 -30.05
C PHE A 152 7.14 -33.76 -30.85
N TYR A 153 5.93 -33.16 -30.88
CA TYR A 153 4.82 -33.66 -31.71
C TYR A 153 5.08 -33.43 -33.20
N TYR A 154 5.77 -32.35 -33.54
CA TYR A 154 5.99 -31.90 -34.91
C TYR A 154 7.34 -32.35 -35.48
N GLU A 155 8.30 -32.76 -34.64
CA GLU A 155 9.60 -33.30 -35.08
C GLU A 155 9.52 -34.72 -35.68
N THR A 156 8.42 -35.45 -35.47
CA THR A 156 8.32 -36.87 -35.89
C THR A 156 8.33 -37.04 -37.42
N GLU A 157 7.99 -36.01 -38.19
CA GLU A 157 7.97 -36.04 -39.67
C GLU A 157 9.35 -35.75 -40.29
N ASN A 158 10.24 -35.05 -39.59
CA ASN A 158 11.57 -34.68 -40.09
C ASN A 158 12.56 -35.85 -40.14
N ASN A 159 12.36 -36.87 -39.30
CA ASN A 159 13.27 -38.02 -39.20
C ASN A 159 12.84 -39.23 -40.03
N ALA A 160 11.64 -39.24 -40.61
CA ALA A 160 11.14 -40.34 -41.45
C ALA A 160 11.58 -40.26 -42.93
N GLY A 161 12.26 -39.18 -43.33
CA GLY A 161 12.58 -38.88 -44.74
C GLY A 161 14.06 -38.97 -45.15
N LYS A 162 15.00 -39.35 -44.27
CA LYS A 162 16.41 -39.52 -44.67
C LYS A 162 16.66 -40.91 -45.26
N LYS A 163 16.30 -41.11 -46.53
CA LYS A 163 16.86 -42.18 -47.38
C LYS A 163 17.97 -41.58 -48.27
N PRO A 164 19.00 -42.38 -48.62
CA PRO A 164 20.23 -41.89 -49.21
C PRO A 164 20.01 -41.34 -50.61
N GLU A 165 20.67 -40.22 -50.86
CA GLU A 165 21.06 -39.63 -52.14
C GLU A 165 20.83 -40.55 -53.35
N LYS A 166 19.73 -40.33 -54.08
CA LYS A 166 19.62 -40.75 -55.47
C LYS A 166 20.04 -39.58 -56.33
N VAL A 167 21.05 -39.82 -57.16
CA VAL A 167 21.48 -38.96 -58.27
C VAL A 167 20.23 -38.50 -59.04
N PRO A 168 20.02 -37.19 -59.25
CA PRO A 168 18.80 -36.70 -59.87
C PRO A 168 18.79 -37.11 -61.34
N SER A 169 17.82 -37.94 -61.73
CA SER A 169 17.58 -38.25 -63.15
C SER A 169 17.16 -36.97 -63.88
N GLU A 170 17.56 -36.79 -65.14
CA GLU A 170 17.25 -35.63 -65.99
C GLU A 170 15.76 -35.20 -65.97
N ASN A 171 14.86 -36.13 -65.67
CA ASN A 171 13.43 -35.85 -65.47
C ASN A 171 13.11 -34.93 -64.28
N GLU A 172 13.87 -34.99 -63.18
CA GLU A 172 13.69 -34.07 -62.03
C GLU A 172 14.21 -32.67 -62.34
N LEU A 173 15.30 -32.56 -63.12
CA LEU A 173 15.82 -31.27 -63.56
C LEU A 173 14.83 -30.60 -64.52
N HIS A 174 14.24 -31.34 -65.45
CA HIS A 174 13.16 -30.83 -66.31
C HIS A 174 11.90 -30.45 -65.52
N ALA A 175 11.54 -31.22 -64.49
CA ALA A 175 10.41 -30.87 -63.61
C ALA A 175 10.68 -29.63 -62.76
N LEU A 176 11.91 -29.44 -62.27
CA LEU A 176 12.36 -28.24 -61.58
C LEU A 176 12.38 -27.03 -62.51
N LEU A 177 12.89 -27.20 -63.73
CA LEU A 177 12.91 -26.14 -64.74
C LEU A 177 11.49 -25.68 -65.08
N ASN A 178 10.55 -26.62 -65.27
CA ASN A 178 9.14 -26.30 -65.49
C ASN A 178 8.49 -25.61 -64.29
N ARG A 179 8.88 -25.96 -63.06
CA ARG A 179 8.40 -25.26 -61.86
C ARG A 179 8.96 -23.85 -61.78
N ILE A 180 10.22 -23.64 -62.15
CA ILE A 180 10.87 -22.33 -62.15
C ILE A 180 10.22 -21.41 -63.19
N THR A 181 9.95 -21.88 -64.41
CA THR A 181 9.23 -21.08 -65.42
C THR A 181 7.81 -20.74 -65.00
N LEU A 182 7.09 -21.66 -64.35
CA LEU A 182 5.75 -21.39 -63.84
C LEU A 182 5.79 -20.39 -62.66
N LEU A 183 6.80 -20.48 -61.79
CA LEU A 183 7.03 -19.51 -60.72
C LEU A 183 7.41 -18.12 -61.27
N GLU A 184 8.20 -18.07 -62.34
CA GLU A 184 8.56 -16.84 -63.04
C GLU A 184 7.33 -16.19 -63.69
N GLU A 185 6.47 -16.99 -64.34
CA GLU A 185 5.20 -16.51 -64.89
C GLU A 185 4.27 -15.99 -63.79
N ILE A 186 4.12 -16.71 -62.67
CA ILE A 186 3.35 -16.25 -61.52
C ILE A 186 3.93 -14.96 -60.94
N ASN A 187 5.26 -14.87 -60.79
CA ASN A 187 5.92 -13.69 -60.24
C ASN A 187 5.76 -12.48 -61.17
N THR A 188 5.82 -12.69 -62.48
CA THR A 188 5.56 -11.65 -63.49
C THR A 188 4.10 -11.19 -63.45
N ASN A 189 3.16 -12.12 -63.26
CA ASN A 189 1.73 -11.82 -63.15
C ASN A 189 1.39 -11.08 -61.83
N ILE A 190 2.04 -11.46 -60.72
CA ILE A 190 1.97 -10.77 -59.43
C ILE A 190 2.59 -9.38 -59.52
N ALA A 191 3.77 -9.24 -60.14
CA ALA A 191 4.40 -7.95 -60.38
C ALA A 191 3.51 -7.05 -61.25
N ASN A 192 2.92 -7.58 -62.33
CA ASN A 192 1.97 -6.84 -63.15
C ASN A 192 0.71 -6.44 -62.37
N LYS A 193 0.21 -7.27 -61.44
CA LYS A 193 -0.91 -6.92 -60.56
C LYS A 193 -0.56 -5.98 -59.41
N LEU A 194 0.68 -5.97 -58.93
CA LEU A 194 1.17 -5.06 -57.89
C LEU A 194 1.59 -3.69 -58.46
N VAL A 195 2.06 -3.66 -59.71
CA VAL A 195 2.37 -2.43 -60.46
C VAL A 195 1.12 -1.87 -61.14
N TYR A 196 0.04 -2.65 -61.27
CA TYR A 196 -1.28 -2.11 -61.58
C TYR A 196 -1.84 -1.40 -60.35
N ILE A 197 -1.46 -0.14 -60.19
CA ILE A 197 -2.30 0.86 -59.52
C ILE A 197 -3.60 0.83 -60.33
N PRO A 198 -4.74 0.40 -59.75
CA PRO A 198 -5.98 0.50 -60.49
C PRO A 198 -6.19 1.96 -60.84
N GLU A 199 -6.49 2.26 -62.10
CA GLU A 199 -7.02 3.56 -62.53
C GLU A 199 -8.42 3.83 -61.94
N ASN A 200 -8.69 3.36 -60.72
CA ASN A 200 -9.81 3.81 -59.91
C ASN A 200 -9.42 5.16 -59.31
N THR A 201 -9.63 6.20 -60.12
CA THR A 201 -9.40 7.61 -59.82
C THR A 201 -9.93 7.98 -58.42
N ASP A 202 -11.08 7.43 -58.03
CA ASP A 202 -11.71 7.67 -56.72
C ASP A 202 -10.91 7.15 -55.52
N LEU A 203 -10.27 5.97 -55.60
CA LEU A 203 -9.55 5.39 -54.46
C LEU A 203 -8.21 6.10 -54.23
N SER A 204 -7.55 6.50 -55.32
CA SER A 204 -6.32 7.28 -55.26
C SER A 204 -6.58 8.68 -54.73
N GLU A 205 -7.68 9.32 -55.14
CA GLU A 205 -8.09 10.62 -54.62
C GLU A 205 -8.44 10.55 -53.13
N LEU A 206 -9.17 9.51 -52.70
CA LEU A 206 -9.50 9.28 -51.30
C LEU A 206 -8.26 9.04 -50.42
N LEU A 207 -7.25 8.33 -50.94
CA LEU A 207 -5.97 8.11 -50.25
C LEU A 207 -5.18 9.41 -50.07
N VAL A 208 -5.16 10.27 -51.09
CA VAL A 208 -4.50 11.58 -51.03
C VAL A 208 -5.20 12.49 -50.02
N VAL A 209 -6.55 12.54 -50.04
CA VAL A 209 -7.33 13.30 -49.05
C VAL A 209 -7.07 12.81 -47.63
N ASN A 210 -7.14 11.49 -47.39
CA ASN A 210 -6.85 10.92 -46.07
C ASN A 210 -5.41 11.18 -45.62
N SER A 211 -4.44 11.15 -46.53
CA SER A 211 -3.04 11.46 -46.21
C SER A 211 -2.85 12.91 -45.81
N ASN A 212 -3.51 13.85 -46.51
CA ASN A 212 -3.49 15.27 -46.17
C ASN A 212 -4.17 15.54 -44.83
N THR A 213 -5.34 14.94 -44.56
CA THR A 213 -6.02 15.03 -43.27
C THR A 213 -5.16 14.45 -42.14
N MET A 214 -4.45 13.35 -42.39
CA MET A 214 -3.53 12.77 -41.42
C MET A 214 -2.34 13.71 -41.14
N ALA A 215 -1.79 14.37 -42.16
CA ALA A 215 -0.72 15.34 -42.00
C ALA A 215 -1.17 16.56 -41.18
N GLU A 216 -2.37 17.08 -41.41
CA GLU A 216 -2.95 18.18 -40.62
C GLU A 216 -3.16 17.76 -39.16
N ASN A 217 -3.72 16.57 -38.92
CA ASN A 217 -3.91 16.05 -37.57
C ASN A 217 -2.57 15.86 -36.83
N LEU A 218 -1.53 15.38 -37.52
CA LEU A 218 -0.19 15.27 -36.94
C LEU A 218 0.40 16.64 -36.59
N LEU A 219 0.15 17.65 -37.42
CA LEU A 219 0.61 19.01 -37.16
C LEU A 219 -0.11 19.62 -35.94
N GLN A 220 -1.41 19.38 -35.81
CA GLN A 220 -2.18 19.76 -34.61
C GLN A 220 -1.66 19.03 -33.36
N ILE A 221 -1.44 17.71 -33.42
CA ILE A 221 -0.87 16.94 -32.31
C ILE A 221 0.47 17.55 -31.87
N ASN A 222 1.35 17.88 -32.82
CA ASN A 222 2.64 18.48 -32.53
C ASN A 222 2.50 19.84 -31.82
N THR A 223 1.57 20.69 -32.27
CA THR A 223 1.30 21.97 -31.60
C THR A 223 0.76 21.78 -30.18
N THR A 224 -0.13 20.80 -29.97
CA THR A 224 -0.69 20.47 -28.67
C THR A 224 0.38 19.94 -27.71
N VAL A 225 1.26 19.05 -28.19
CA VAL A 225 2.40 18.53 -27.40
C VAL A 225 3.33 19.67 -26.97
N LYS A 226 3.63 20.62 -27.86
CA LYS A 226 4.45 21.80 -27.54
C LYS A 226 3.79 22.70 -26.48
N ASN A 227 2.47 22.83 -26.51
CA ASN A 227 1.72 23.57 -25.50
C ASN A 227 1.73 22.84 -24.15
N ILE A 228 1.56 21.51 -24.16
CA ILE A 228 1.68 20.68 -22.94
C ILE A 228 3.07 20.87 -22.31
N GLU A 229 4.14 20.85 -23.11
CA GLU A 229 5.50 21.07 -22.59
C GLU A 229 5.64 22.43 -21.87
N LYS A 230 5.07 23.50 -22.44
CA LYS A 230 5.07 24.83 -21.80
C LYS A 230 4.29 24.84 -20.49
N VAL A 231 3.11 24.22 -20.46
CA VAL A 231 2.28 24.14 -19.25
C VAL A 231 2.99 23.35 -18.16
N THR A 232 3.64 22.23 -18.52
CA THR A 232 4.40 21.41 -17.56
C THR A 232 5.57 22.19 -16.96
N LYS A 233 6.29 22.99 -17.76
CA LYS A 233 7.37 23.87 -17.25
C LYS A 233 6.85 24.93 -16.28
N ALA A 234 5.78 25.63 -16.65
CA ALA A 234 5.17 26.63 -15.77
C ALA A 234 4.63 26.00 -14.48
N PHE A 235 4.05 24.80 -14.57
CA PHE A 235 3.59 24.06 -13.40
C PHE A 235 4.74 23.68 -12.46
N ALA A 236 5.88 23.23 -13.01
CA ALA A 236 7.06 22.91 -12.21
C ALA A 236 7.59 24.14 -11.45
N GLU A 237 7.69 25.31 -12.11
CA GLU A 237 8.11 26.55 -11.46
C GLU A 237 7.16 26.99 -10.34
N VAL A 238 5.84 26.91 -10.57
CA VAL A 238 4.84 27.23 -9.54
C VAL A 238 4.93 26.25 -8.36
N SER A 239 5.14 24.96 -8.65
CA SER A 239 5.30 23.93 -7.62
C SER A 239 6.55 24.16 -6.76
N ASP A 240 7.69 24.48 -7.38
CA ASP A 240 8.93 24.76 -6.65
C ASP A 240 8.77 26.00 -5.75
N ASN A 241 8.16 27.06 -6.25
CA ASN A 241 7.87 28.25 -5.45
C ASN A 241 6.93 27.95 -4.27
N ALA A 242 5.90 27.14 -4.49
CA ALA A 242 4.98 26.71 -3.43
C ALA A 242 5.70 25.88 -2.36
N LEU A 243 6.59 24.96 -2.75
CA LEU A 243 7.39 24.16 -1.81
C LEU A 243 8.32 25.03 -0.96
N VAL A 244 8.98 26.02 -1.56
CA VAL A 244 9.83 26.97 -0.83
C VAL A 244 9.00 27.76 0.20
N SER A 245 7.81 28.25 -0.20
CA SER A 245 6.91 28.98 0.71
C SER A 245 6.42 28.10 1.86
N ILE A 246 6.02 26.86 1.58
CA ILE A 246 5.57 25.89 2.60
C ILE A 246 6.70 25.62 3.60
N ASN A 247 7.92 25.44 3.11
CA ASN A 247 9.07 25.20 3.97
C ASN A 247 9.37 26.39 4.89
N ALA A 248 9.28 27.62 4.38
CA ALA A 248 9.42 28.83 5.20
C ALA A 248 8.36 28.90 6.30
N SER A 249 7.08 28.66 5.98
CA SER A 249 6.00 28.65 6.97
C SER A 249 6.16 27.53 8.02
N LEU A 250 6.64 26.35 7.63
CA LEU A 250 6.96 25.26 8.56
C LEU A 250 8.08 25.64 9.53
N MET A 251 9.11 26.35 9.07
CA MET A 251 10.18 26.85 9.94
C MET A 251 9.65 27.85 10.97
N ASP A 252 8.77 28.77 10.57
CA ASP A 252 8.14 29.75 11.49
C ASP A 252 7.27 29.07 12.55
N VAL A 253 6.48 28.06 12.16
CA VAL A 253 5.67 27.26 13.08
C VAL A 253 6.57 26.49 14.06
N ASN A 254 7.65 25.87 13.56
CA ASN A 254 8.58 25.14 14.40
C ASN A 254 9.24 26.05 15.44
N GLN A 255 9.67 27.25 15.03
CA GLN A 255 10.25 28.25 15.95
C GLN A 255 9.23 28.69 17.01
N SER A 256 7.98 28.94 16.60
CA SER A 256 6.91 29.32 17.52
C SER A 256 6.62 28.21 18.55
N ASN A 257 6.63 26.95 18.11
CA ASN A 257 6.45 25.80 18.98
C ASN A 257 7.60 25.65 19.99
N MET A 258 8.85 25.91 19.58
CA MET A 258 9.99 25.90 20.51
C MET A 258 9.81 26.94 21.62
N VAL A 259 9.45 28.18 21.27
CA VAL A 259 9.21 29.26 22.24
C VAL A 259 8.03 28.92 23.18
N ALA A 260 6.96 28.32 22.65
CA ALA A 260 5.83 27.88 23.47
C ALA A 260 6.24 26.77 24.45
N SER A 261 7.06 25.81 23.99
CA SER A 261 7.58 24.72 24.83
C SER A 261 8.44 25.24 25.97
N GLU A 262 9.35 26.18 25.71
CA GLU A 262 10.16 26.83 26.75
C GLU A 262 9.30 27.53 27.80
N LYS A 263 8.24 28.24 27.38
CA LYS A 263 7.30 28.88 28.31
C LYS A 263 6.54 27.87 29.17
N ILE A 264 6.15 26.72 28.60
CA ILE A 264 5.49 25.64 29.34
C ILE A 264 6.44 25.06 30.39
N ILE A 265 7.70 24.83 30.03
CA ILE A 265 8.72 24.31 30.97
C ILE A 265 8.91 25.29 32.14
N ALA A 266 9.14 26.58 31.86
CA ALA A 266 9.29 27.60 32.88
C ALA A 266 8.03 27.73 33.77
N GLY A 267 6.84 27.66 33.17
CA GLY A 267 5.57 27.66 33.91
C GLY A 267 5.45 26.45 34.84
N ASN A 268 5.90 25.27 34.41
CA ASN A 268 5.86 24.06 35.20
C ASN A 268 6.86 24.10 36.37
N GLU A 269 8.04 24.69 36.17
CA GLU A 269 9.00 24.96 37.24
C GLU A 269 8.40 25.88 38.31
N HIS A 270 7.75 26.98 37.91
CA HIS A 270 7.06 27.87 38.85
C HIS A 270 5.93 27.18 39.63
N LEU A 271 5.17 26.29 38.98
CA LEU A 271 4.14 25.50 39.66
C LEU A 271 4.75 24.52 40.67
N MET A 272 5.93 23.96 40.37
CA MET A 272 6.65 23.09 41.29
C MET A 272 7.14 23.86 42.52
N ASP A 273 7.70 25.05 42.34
CA ASP A 273 8.10 25.94 43.45
C ASP A 273 6.89 26.35 44.31
N LEU A 274 5.78 26.71 43.67
CA LEU A 274 4.54 27.03 44.37
C LEU A 274 4.04 25.83 45.19
N ASN A 275 4.08 24.63 44.63
CA ASN A 275 3.69 23.42 45.33
C ASN A 275 4.58 23.16 46.56
N VAL A 276 5.89 23.41 46.47
CA VAL A 276 6.79 23.35 47.64
C VAL A 276 6.37 24.37 48.70
N GLY A 277 6.07 25.62 48.30
CA GLY A 277 5.59 26.67 49.20
C GLY A 277 4.27 26.32 49.90
N VAL A 278 3.30 25.76 49.17
CA VAL A 278 2.01 25.31 49.72
C VAL A 278 2.21 24.19 50.74
N ASN A 279 3.08 23.22 50.45
CA ASN A 279 3.38 22.15 51.39
C ASN A 279 4.06 22.66 52.68
N ALA A 280 4.96 23.63 52.56
CA ALA A 280 5.57 24.28 53.72
C ALA A 280 4.53 25.04 54.56
N LEU A 281 3.60 25.76 53.93
CA LEU A 281 2.50 26.44 54.62
C LEU A 281 1.60 25.44 55.34
N LEU A 282 1.28 24.31 54.71
CA LEU A 282 0.45 23.25 55.30
C LEU A 282 1.11 22.66 56.55
N ALA A 283 2.43 22.42 56.50
CA ALA A 283 3.20 21.99 57.66
C ALA A 283 3.18 23.03 58.80
N LEU A 284 3.31 24.33 58.48
CA LEU A 284 3.20 25.40 59.46
C LEU A 284 1.80 25.49 60.09
N MET A 285 0.74 25.36 59.28
CA MET A 285 -0.63 25.35 59.80
C MET A 285 -0.86 24.19 60.77
N LYS A 286 -0.35 22.99 60.44
CA LYS A 286 -0.43 21.82 61.33
C LYS A 286 0.27 22.08 62.66
N LYS A 287 1.51 22.60 62.62
CA LYS A 287 2.28 22.93 63.82
C LYS A 287 1.60 24.03 64.66
N ASN A 288 0.99 25.02 64.02
CA ASN A 288 0.25 26.07 64.71
C ASN A 288 -1.01 25.52 65.40
N SER A 289 -1.72 24.59 64.76
CA SER A 289 -2.85 23.90 65.37
C SER A 289 -2.43 23.09 66.61
N GLU A 290 -1.36 22.31 66.50
CA GLU A 290 -0.79 21.52 67.61
C GLU A 290 -0.36 22.42 68.78
N PHE A 291 0.32 23.53 68.48
CA PHE A 291 0.72 24.51 69.49
C PHE A 291 -0.47 25.15 70.20
N ASN A 292 -1.54 25.48 69.46
CA ASN A 292 -2.73 26.09 70.03
C ASN A 292 -3.48 25.12 70.95
N GLU A 293 -3.54 23.83 70.58
CA GLU A 293 -4.09 22.77 71.43
C GLU A 293 -3.26 22.58 72.71
N GLU A 294 -1.93 22.56 72.61
CA GLU A 294 -1.04 22.47 73.78
C GLU A 294 -1.22 23.67 74.72
N MET A 295 -1.38 24.88 74.16
CA MET A 295 -1.60 26.10 74.93
C MET A 295 -2.93 26.07 75.71
N GLU A 296 -4.03 25.69 75.06
CA GLU A 296 -5.34 25.59 75.73
C GLU A 296 -5.34 24.48 76.80
N ASN A 297 -4.66 23.36 76.56
CA ASN A 297 -4.47 22.33 77.57
C ASN A 297 -3.69 22.86 78.79
N LYS A 298 -2.57 23.55 78.58
CA LYS A 298 -1.77 24.17 79.67
C LYS A 298 -2.57 25.21 80.44
N LYS A 299 -3.34 26.05 79.75
CA LYS A 299 -4.20 27.07 80.36
C LYS A 299 -5.28 26.42 81.23
N THR A 300 -5.91 25.34 80.74
CA THR A 300 -6.90 24.56 81.50
C THR A 300 -6.27 23.94 82.75
N GLU A 301 -5.07 23.39 82.63
CA GLU A 301 -4.32 22.82 83.75
C GLU A 301 -3.93 23.87 84.80
N GLN A 302 -3.44 25.04 84.37
CA GLN A 302 -3.16 26.15 85.27
C GLN A 302 -4.42 26.66 85.98
N LEU A 303 -5.55 26.76 85.27
CA LEU A 303 -6.83 27.15 85.86
C LEU A 303 -7.22 26.17 86.97
N LYS A 304 -7.08 24.86 86.71
CA LYS A 304 -7.36 23.82 87.69
C LYS A 304 -6.50 23.96 88.95
N VAL A 305 -5.19 24.20 88.79
CA VAL A 305 -4.28 24.43 89.93
C VAL A 305 -4.69 25.65 90.75
N ILE A 306 -5.14 26.73 90.10
CA ILE A 306 -5.63 27.94 90.80
C ILE A 306 -6.91 27.63 91.57
N ILE A 307 -7.86 26.92 90.96
CA ILE A 307 -9.11 26.50 91.60
C ILE A 307 -8.81 25.64 92.83
N ASP A 308 -7.97 24.62 92.70
CA ASP A 308 -7.59 23.71 93.79
C ASP A 308 -6.94 24.48 94.95
N ARG A 309 -6.05 25.44 94.64
CA ARG A 309 -5.45 26.32 95.66
C ARG A 309 -6.49 27.20 96.34
N GLN A 310 -7.40 27.80 95.58
CA GLN A 310 -8.44 28.67 96.12
C GLN A 310 -9.39 27.90 97.05
N GLU A 311 -9.75 26.67 96.69
CA GLU A 311 -10.55 25.77 97.53
C GLU A 311 -9.83 25.42 98.84
N SER A 312 -8.53 25.11 98.77
CA SER A 312 -7.68 24.89 99.95
C SER A 312 -7.62 26.13 100.87
N TYR A 313 -7.47 27.33 100.30
CA TYR A 313 -7.52 28.59 101.05
C TYR A 313 -8.86 28.79 101.77
N PHE A 314 -9.98 28.53 101.09
CA PHE A 314 -11.30 28.61 101.72
C PHE A 314 -11.43 27.61 102.88
N HIS A 315 -10.90 26.41 102.73
CA HIS A 315 -10.92 25.40 103.78
C HIS A 315 -10.12 25.84 105.02
N GLU A 316 -8.89 26.35 104.83
CA GLU A 316 -8.07 26.86 105.94
C GLU A 316 -8.67 28.12 106.58
N GLN A 317 -9.26 29.02 105.79
CA GLN A 317 -9.97 30.20 106.30
C GLN A 317 -11.17 29.79 107.17
N TYR A 318 -11.95 28.79 106.73
CA TYR A 318 -13.08 28.26 107.51
C TYR A 318 -12.62 27.66 108.84
N LYS A 319 -11.54 26.86 108.81
CA LYS A 319 -10.92 26.27 109.99
C LYS A 319 -10.39 27.32 110.96
N PHE A 320 -9.75 28.37 110.45
CA PHE A 320 -9.30 29.52 111.24
C PHE A 320 -10.49 30.25 111.89
N LYS A 321 -11.54 30.53 111.12
CA LYS A 321 -12.77 31.17 111.63
C LYS A 321 -13.43 30.33 112.73
N LYS A 322 -13.45 29.01 112.59
CA LYS A 322 -13.94 28.09 113.62
C LYS A 322 -13.11 28.16 114.90
N LYS A 323 -11.77 28.17 114.80
CA LYS A 323 -10.87 28.35 115.94
C LYS A 323 -11.05 29.69 116.63
N MET A 324 -11.15 30.78 115.88
CA MET A 324 -11.43 32.12 116.43
C MET A 324 -12.76 32.16 117.18
N LYS A 325 -13.80 31.52 116.64
CA LYS A 325 -15.10 31.40 117.33
C LYS A 325 -14.97 30.66 118.67
N GLN A 326 -14.21 29.57 118.71
CA GLN A 326 -13.93 28.83 119.94
C GLN A 326 -13.16 29.68 120.96
N ILE A 327 -12.17 30.46 120.52
CA ILE A 327 -11.43 31.38 121.41
C ILE A 327 -12.36 32.46 121.98
N VAL A 328 -13.22 33.05 121.14
CA VAL A 328 -14.19 34.04 121.60
C VAL A 328 -15.18 33.42 122.59
N GLU A 329 -15.67 32.20 122.36
CA GLU A 329 -16.53 31.46 123.30
C GLU A 329 -15.84 31.19 124.64
N VAL A 330 -14.53 30.90 124.66
CA VAL A 330 -13.75 30.77 125.90
C VAL A 330 -13.67 32.12 126.63
N LEU A 331 -13.34 33.20 125.91
CA LEU A 331 -13.21 34.55 126.48
C LEU A 331 -14.54 35.14 126.97
N THR A 332 -15.68 34.73 126.41
CA THR A 332 -17.01 35.17 126.86
C THR A 332 -17.54 34.38 128.06
N ASN A 333 -16.97 33.22 128.38
CA ASN A 333 -17.30 32.42 129.56
C ASN A 333 -16.39 32.70 130.77
N GLU A 334 -15.46 33.66 130.66
CA GLU A 334 -14.59 34.13 131.76
C GLU A 334 -15.04 35.49 132.39
N ASN A 335 -16.27 35.94 132.11
CA ASN A 335 -16.96 37.04 132.82
C ASN A 335 -18.16 36.51 133.60
#